data_AF-I3S577-F1
#
_entry.id   AF-I3S577-F1
#
_cell.length_a   1.000
_cell.length_b   1.000
_cell.length_c   1.000
_cell.angle_alpha   90.00
_cell.angle_beta   90.00
_cell.angle_gamma   90.00
#
_symmetry.space_group_name_H-M   'P 1'
#
loop_
_entity.id
_entity.type
_entity.pdbx_description
1 polymer ?
#
loop_
_entity_poly.entity_id
_entity_poly.type
_entity_poly.pdbx_seq_one_letter_code
_entity_poly.pdbx_strand_id
1 'polypeptide(L)'
;MVEIDQDFIQPPEHRPKLSIIEAENIPVIDLSPILDDSNNVKNPLVIDELVRKIGSACKEWGFFQVINHGAPLESRQRIESVGKKFFGQKMEEKKKVRRDIVNVMGYYETEHTKNVRDWKEVFDFTVKEST
;
A
#
# COMPACT_ATOMS: atom_id res chain seq x y z
N MET A 1 -7.57 -6.69 -32.03
CA MET A 1 -7.04 -5.75 -31.01
C MET A 1 -8.15 -5.52 -30.01
N VAL A 2 -7.86 -5.61 -28.71
CA VAL A 2 -8.85 -5.24 -27.69
C VAL A 2 -8.89 -3.72 -27.68
N GLU A 3 -10.07 -3.14 -27.93
CA GLU A 3 -10.29 -1.70 -27.84
C GLU A 3 -10.33 -1.31 -26.35
N ILE A 4 -9.49 -0.35 -25.95
CA ILE A 4 -9.46 0.18 -24.58
C ILE A 4 -10.43 1.36 -24.54
N ASP A 5 -11.32 1.35 -23.55
CA ASP A 5 -12.25 2.45 -23.28
C ASP A 5 -11.48 3.76 -23.06
N GLN A 6 -11.90 4.83 -23.76
CA GLN A 6 -11.27 6.15 -23.74
C GLN A 6 -11.20 6.74 -22.33
N ASP A 7 -12.12 6.36 -21.43
CA ASP A 7 -12.13 6.82 -20.04
C ASP A 7 -10.86 6.44 -19.26
N PHE A 8 -10.11 5.42 -19.71
CA PHE A 8 -8.87 4.98 -19.09
C PHE A 8 -7.60 5.55 -19.75
N ILE A 9 -7.74 6.29 -20.85
CA ILE A 9 -6.60 6.78 -21.63
C ILE A 9 -6.15 8.12 -21.07
N GLN A 10 -4.98 8.12 -20.41
CA GLN A 10 -4.36 9.35 -19.94
C GLN A 10 -3.98 10.29 -21.10
N PRO A 11 -4.12 11.62 -20.95
CA PRO A 11 -3.56 12.60 -21.88
C PRO A 11 -2.07 12.39 -22.10
N PRO A 12 -1.51 12.66 -23.30
CA PRO A 12 -0.10 12.43 -23.61
C PRO A 12 0.88 12.99 -22.57
N GLU A 13 0.60 14.16 -22.01
CA GLU A 13 1.38 14.86 -20.99
C GLU A 13 1.38 14.17 -19.61
N HIS A 14 0.47 13.22 -19.37
CA HIS A 14 0.36 12.47 -18.12
C HIS A 14 0.77 11.00 -18.26
N ARG A 15 1.05 10.54 -19.48
CA ARG A 15 1.50 9.17 -19.71
C ARG A 15 2.90 8.95 -19.14
N PRO A 16 3.17 7.76 -18.57
CA PRO A 16 4.51 7.43 -18.10
C PRO A 16 5.50 7.48 -19.26
N LYS A 17 6.70 7.99 -18.99
CA LYS A 17 7.81 7.87 -19.94
C LYS A 17 8.23 6.40 -19.98
N LEU A 18 8.36 5.83 -21.18
CA LEU A 18 8.72 4.41 -21.36
C LEU A 18 10.15 4.09 -20.90
N SER A 19 10.98 5.10 -20.64
CA SER A 19 12.25 4.91 -19.94
C SER A 19 11.97 4.59 -18.47
N ILE A 20 11.85 3.30 -18.15
CA ILE A 20 11.82 2.83 -16.77
C ILE A 20 13.19 3.15 -16.17
N ILE A 21 13.21 4.07 -15.20
CA ILE A 21 14.36 4.24 -14.32
C ILE A 21 14.14 3.23 -13.20
N GLU A 22 14.97 2.18 -13.14
CA GLU A 22 14.99 1.31 -11.97
C GLU A 22 15.57 2.10 -10.80
N ALA A 23 14.80 2.18 -9.72
CA ALA A 23 15.27 2.83 -8.50
C ALA A 23 16.28 1.92 -7.81
N GLU A 24 17.56 2.24 -7.96
CA GLU A 24 18.64 1.58 -7.23
C GLU A 24 18.73 2.12 -5.81
N ASN A 25 19.14 1.29 -4.85
CA ASN A 25 19.45 1.73 -3.47
C ASN A 25 18.26 2.28 -2.67
N ILE A 26 17.02 1.83 -2.94
CA ILE A 26 15.88 2.10 -2.05
C ILE A 26 16.25 1.66 -0.63
N PRO A 27 16.15 2.53 0.39
CA PRO A 27 16.53 2.18 1.75
C PRO A 27 15.73 0.98 2.27
N VAL A 28 16.43 0.07 2.95
CA VAL A 28 15.83 -1.06 3.67
C VAL A 28 16.09 -0.86 5.16
N ILE A 29 15.03 -0.76 5.95
CA ILE A 29 15.08 -0.48 7.39
C ILE A 29 14.76 -1.76 8.17
N ASP A 30 15.69 -2.18 9.02
CA ASP A 30 15.52 -3.30 9.94
C ASP A 30 14.94 -2.82 11.28
N LEU A 31 13.76 -3.32 11.64
CA LEU A 31 13.06 -2.97 12.88
C LEU A 31 13.30 -3.97 14.02
N SER A 32 14.14 -4.99 13.85
CA SER A 32 14.49 -5.92 14.95
C SER A 32 14.96 -5.23 16.24
N PRO A 33 15.73 -4.11 16.22
CA PRO A 33 16.22 -3.50 17.47
C PRO A 33 15.14 -2.97 18.41
N ILE A 34 13.91 -2.75 17.91
CA ILE A 34 12.77 -2.29 18.72
C ILE A 34 11.82 -3.43 19.14
N LEU A 35 12.01 -4.64 18.61
CA LEU A 35 11.14 -5.79 18.85
C LEU A 35 11.75 -6.85 19.78
N ASP A 36 13.06 -6.81 20.02
CA ASP A 36 13.72 -7.75 20.93
C ASP A 36 13.34 -7.46 22.39
N ASP A 37 12.46 -8.31 22.95
CA ASP A 37 12.05 -8.31 24.35
C ASP A 37 12.94 -9.19 25.25
N SER A 38 14.00 -9.81 24.71
CA SER A 38 14.71 -10.95 25.28
C SER A 38 15.78 -10.65 26.35
N ASN A 39 15.65 -9.56 27.12
CA ASN A 39 16.51 -9.17 28.26
C ASN A 39 17.83 -8.46 27.94
N ASN A 40 17.78 -7.18 27.58
CA ASN A 40 18.65 -6.14 28.15
C ASN A 40 18.20 -4.79 27.58
N VAL A 41 18.34 -3.73 28.38
CA VAL A 41 18.03 -2.33 28.04
C VAL A 41 18.22 -2.06 26.55
N LYS A 42 17.16 -1.67 25.82
CA LYS A 42 17.24 -1.25 24.41
C LYS A 42 18.36 -0.22 24.31
N ASN A 43 19.48 -0.57 23.66
CA ASN A 43 20.66 0.28 23.63
C ASN A 43 20.27 1.63 23.01
N PRO A 44 20.29 2.74 23.77
CA PRO A 44 19.81 4.03 23.26
C PRO A 44 20.54 4.48 22.00
N LEU A 45 21.82 4.10 21.85
CA LEU A 45 22.61 4.42 20.65
C LEU A 45 22.10 3.67 19.40
N VAL A 46 21.66 2.42 19.55
CA VAL A 46 21.10 1.63 18.44
C VAL A 46 19.74 2.18 18.03
N ILE A 47 18.92 2.57 19.00
CA ILE A 47 17.64 3.22 18.74
C ILE A 47 17.82 4.58 18.05
N ASP A 48 18.76 5.41 18.52
CA ASP A 48 19.11 6.69 17.89
C ASP A 48 19.58 6.50 16.44
N GLU A 49 20.42 5.50 16.19
CA GLU A 49 20.86 5.17 14.83
C GLU A 49 19.68 4.74 13.93
N LEU A 50 18.77 3.91 14.43
CA LEU A 50 17.56 3.50 13.69
C LEU A 50 16.66 4.69 13.38
N VAL A 51 16.41 5.56 14.36
CA VAL A 51 15.63 6.79 14.18
C VAL A 51 16.27 7.69 13.13
N ARG A 52 17.60 7.85 13.16
CA ARG A 52 18.34 8.63 12.17
C ARG A 52 18.23 8.03 10.76
N LYS A 53 18.33 6.71 10.63
CA LYS A 53 18.15 6.00 9.34
C LYS A 53 16.75 6.21 8.77
N ILE A 54 15.71 6.07 9.60
CA ILE A 54 14.32 6.34 9.20
C ILE A 54 14.17 7.81 8.77
N GLY A 55 14.70 8.75 9.56
CA GLY A 55 14.67 10.17 9.26
C GLY A 55 15.34 10.52 7.93
N SER A 56 16.53 9.97 7.68
CA SER A 56 17.24 10.12 6.40
C SER A 56 16.45 9.54 5.24
N ALA A 57 15.90 8.33 5.36
CA ALA A 57 15.08 7.72 4.32
C ALA A 57 13.83 8.57 4.01
N CYS A 58 13.12 9.06 5.04
CA CYS A 58 12.00 9.97 4.85
C CYS A 58 12.40 11.26 4.13
N LYS A 59 13.54 11.86 4.50
CA LYS A 59 14.00 13.14 3.96
C LYS A 59 14.54 13.04 2.53
N GLU A 60 15.34 12.02 2.26
CA GLU A 60 16.08 11.88 1.01
C GLU A 60 15.28 11.12 -0.06
N TRP A 61 14.48 10.15 0.36
CA TRP A 61 13.71 9.29 -0.55
C TRP A 61 12.20 9.53 -0.48
N GLY A 62 11.66 9.81 0.70
CA GLY A 62 10.21 9.80 0.94
C GLY A 62 9.59 8.39 0.88
N PHE A 63 10.42 7.35 0.74
CA PHE A 63 10.01 5.95 0.62
C PHE A 63 11.13 5.03 1.11
N PHE A 64 10.77 3.89 1.73
CA PHE A 64 11.71 2.85 2.14
C PHE A 64 10.96 1.53 2.35
N GLN A 65 11.71 0.43 2.35
CA GLN A 65 11.21 -0.89 2.70
C GLN A 65 11.50 -1.17 4.18
N VAL A 66 10.64 -1.96 4.83
CA VAL A 66 10.86 -2.43 6.21
C VAL A 66 11.01 -3.94 6.23
N ILE A 67 11.96 -4.42 7.02
CA ILE A 67 12.17 -5.85 7.32
C ILE A 67 12.17 -6.06 8.83
N ASN A 68 11.95 -7.32 9.25
CA ASN A 68 11.86 -7.69 10.66
C ASN A 68 10.91 -6.76 11.45
N HIS A 69 9.76 -6.42 10.87
CA HIS A 69 8.79 -5.47 11.42
C HIS A 69 7.80 -6.11 12.41
N GLY A 70 8.03 -7.36 12.82
CA GLY A 70 7.24 -8.06 13.84
C GLY A 70 5.84 -8.52 13.43
N ALA A 71 5.33 -8.05 12.28
CA ALA A 71 4.03 -8.50 11.80
C ALA A 71 4.10 -9.98 11.36
N PRO A 72 3.20 -10.86 11.84
CA PRO A 72 3.24 -12.29 11.53
C PRO A 72 3.11 -12.57 10.03
N LEU A 73 3.95 -13.48 9.53
CA LEU A 73 3.93 -13.91 8.13
C LEU A 73 2.55 -14.48 7.72
N GLU A 74 1.91 -15.24 8.62
CA GLU A 74 0.58 -15.81 8.39
C GLU A 74 -0.47 -14.72 8.14
N SER A 75 -0.43 -13.61 8.89
CA SER A 75 -1.35 -12.49 8.72
C SER A 75 -1.23 -11.87 7.33
N ARG A 76 0.00 -11.67 6.84
CA ARG A 76 0.25 -11.17 5.47
C ARG A 76 -0.32 -12.11 4.41
N GLN A 77 -0.02 -13.40 4.52
CA GLN A 77 -0.52 -14.42 3.58
C GLN A 77 -2.05 -14.49 3.57
N ARG A 78 -2.68 -14.35 4.74
CA ARG A 78 -4.14 -14.34 4.88
C ARG A 78 -4.76 -13.12 4.21
N ILE A 79 -4.21 -11.93 4.41
CA ILE A 79 -4.67 -10.68 3.76
C ILE A 79 -4.58 -10.82 2.23
N GLU A 80 -3.45 -11.30 1.71
CA GLU A 80 -3.28 -11.54 0.27
C GLU A 80 -4.28 -12.57 -0.27
N SER A 81 -4.52 -13.66 0.46
CA SER A 81 -5.46 -14.71 0.07
C SER A 81 -6.90 -14.19 0.04
N VAL A 82 -7.32 -13.46 1.07
CA VAL A 82 -8.69 -12.90 1.16
C VAL A 82 -8.89 -11.82 0.10
N GLY A 83 -7.90 -10.95 -0.14
CA GLY A 83 -7.96 -9.95 -1.21
C GLY A 83 -8.16 -10.60 -2.59
N LYS A 84 -7.33 -11.62 -2.92
CA LYS A 84 -7.49 -12.38 -4.17
C LYS A 84 -8.86 -13.03 -4.29
N LYS A 85 -9.36 -13.64 -3.21
CA LYS A 85 -10.70 -14.25 -3.18
C LYS A 85 -11.80 -13.21 -3.41
N PHE A 86 -11.71 -12.04 -2.79
CA PHE A 86 -12.70 -10.98 -2.95
C PHE A 86 -12.74 -10.42 -4.37
N PHE A 87 -11.60 -9.99 -4.92
CA PHE A 87 -11.56 -9.38 -6.24
C PHE A 87 -11.82 -10.38 -7.39
N GLY A 88 -11.62 -11.67 -7.13
CA GLY A 88 -11.99 -12.77 -8.03
C GLY A 88 -13.49 -13.09 -8.07
N GLN A 89 -14.32 -12.46 -7.24
CA GLN A 89 -15.77 -12.64 -7.29
C GLN A 89 -16.40 -11.91 -8.49
N LYS A 90 -17.64 -12.28 -8.82
CA LYS A 90 -18.44 -11.59 -9.83
C LYS A 90 -18.69 -10.14 -9.40
N MET A 91 -18.83 -9.25 -10.38
CA MET A 91 -19.08 -7.83 -10.15
C MET A 91 -20.29 -7.57 -9.23
N GLU A 92 -21.39 -8.31 -9.42
CA GLU A 92 -22.59 -8.18 -8.58
C GLU A 92 -22.33 -8.46 -7.09
N GLU A 93 -21.44 -9.41 -6.79
CA GLU A 93 -21.09 -9.72 -5.40
C GLU A 93 -20.22 -8.62 -4.79
N LYS A 94 -19.24 -8.11 -5.55
CA LYS A 94 -18.40 -6.97 -5.12
C LYS A 94 -19.23 -5.70 -4.90
N LYS A 95 -20.24 -5.46 -5.74
CA LYS A 95 -21.11 -4.28 -5.67
C LYS A 95 -22.06 -4.26 -4.47
N LYS A 96 -22.30 -5.39 -3.79
CA LYS A 96 -23.10 -5.43 -2.54
C LYS A 96 -22.51 -4.57 -1.42
N VAL A 97 -21.21 -4.33 -1.47
CA VAL A 97 -20.47 -3.52 -0.50
C VAL A 97 -19.86 -2.28 -1.16
N ARG A 98 -20.45 -1.80 -2.27
CA ARG A 98 -19.97 -0.61 -2.98
C ARG A 98 -20.15 0.64 -2.12
N ARG A 99 -19.10 1.45 -2.04
CA ARG A 99 -19.18 2.76 -1.37
C ARG A 99 -20.07 3.73 -2.15
N ASP A 100 -20.65 4.69 -1.45
CA ASP A 100 -21.47 5.77 -2.00
C ASP A 100 -21.18 7.11 -1.31
N ILE A 101 -22.01 8.13 -1.57
CA ILE A 101 -21.83 9.47 -1.00
C ILE A 101 -22.05 9.52 0.53
N VAL A 102 -22.73 8.53 1.10
CA VAL A 102 -23.03 8.43 2.53
C VAL A 102 -22.03 7.49 3.22
N ASN A 103 -21.83 6.30 2.67
CA ASN A 103 -20.83 5.34 3.14
C ASN A 103 -19.62 5.34 2.21
N VAL A 104 -18.57 6.06 2.62
CA VAL A 104 -17.33 6.20 1.85
C VAL A 104 -16.40 4.98 1.93
N MET A 105 -16.76 3.96 2.72
CA MET A 105 -15.99 2.71 2.85
C MET A 105 -16.62 1.60 2.03
N GLY A 106 -15.79 0.75 1.43
CA GLY A 106 -16.19 -0.42 0.67
C GLY A 106 -15.57 -0.48 -0.71
N TYR A 107 -16.19 -1.27 -1.59
CA TYR A 107 -15.75 -1.51 -2.96
C TYR A 107 -15.96 -0.29 -3.85
N TYR A 108 -15.03 -0.05 -4.79
CA TYR A 108 -15.20 0.93 -5.84
C TYR A 108 -14.32 0.62 -7.06
N GLU A 109 -14.83 0.90 -8.25
CA GLU A 109 -14.21 0.52 -9.53
C GLU A 109 -14.01 1.70 -10.49
N THR A 110 -14.35 2.91 -10.06
CA THR A 110 -14.34 4.12 -10.91
C THR A 110 -13.59 5.28 -10.26
N GLU A 111 -12.48 5.01 -9.59
CA GLU A 111 -11.58 6.07 -9.09
C GLU A 111 -10.95 6.83 -10.27
N HIS A 112 -10.66 8.11 -10.03
CA HIS A 112 -10.04 8.97 -11.04
C HIS A 112 -8.74 9.56 -10.51
N THR A 113 -7.67 9.47 -11.30
CA THR A 113 -6.43 10.21 -11.09
C THR A 113 -6.24 11.19 -12.24
N LYS A 114 -6.15 12.49 -11.91
CA LYS A 114 -6.09 13.58 -12.91
C LYS A 114 -7.28 13.57 -13.89
N ASN A 115 -8.50 13.35 -13.37
CA ASN A 115 -9.75 13.29 -14.13
C ASN A 115 -9.84 12.15 -15.17
N VAL A 116 -8.97 11.14 -15.08
CA VAL A 116 -9.01 9.94 -15.93
C VAL A 116 -9.25 8.74 -15.04
N ARG A 117 -10.08 7.79 -15.49
CA ARG A 117 -10.41 6.60 -14.71
C ARG A 117 -9.17 5.73 -14.54
N ASP A 118 -8.90 5.35 -13.30
CA ASP A 118 -7.81 4.44 -13.00
C ASP A 118 -8.15 3.03 -13.51
N TRP A 119 -7.15 2.36 -14.10
CA TRP A 119 -7.25 0.93 -14.44
C TRP A 119 -7.05 0.07 -13.18
N LYS A 120 -7.98 0.19 -12.22
CA LYS A 120 -7.93 -0.53 -10.94
C LYS A 120 -9.31 -0.71 -10.35
N GLU A 121 -9.40 -1.67 -9.44
CA GLU A 121 -10.48 -1.77 -8.46
C GLU A 121 -9.89 -1.51 -7.06
N VAL A 122 -10.71 -0.98 -6.15
CA VAL A 122 -10.29 -0.69 -4.77
C VAL A 122 -11.35 -1.19 -3.78
N PHE A 123 -10.90 -1.49 -2.56
CA PHE A 123 -11.75 -1.76 -1.42
C PHE A 123 -11.18 -1.07 -0.19
N ASP A 124 -11.90 -0.07 0.33
CA ASP A 124 -11.47 0.70 1.48
C ASP A 124 -12.24 0.26 2.72
N PHE A 125 -11.53 0.04 3.84
CA PHE A 125 -12.17 -0.20 5.13
C PHE A 125 -11.39 0.47 6.25
N THR A 126 -12.08 0.72 7.36
CA THR A 126 -11.49 1.24 8.58
C THR A 126 -11.83 0.30 9.72
N VAL A 127 -10.95 0.24 10.72
CA VAL A 127 -11.24 -0.47 11.96
C VAL A 127 -12.12 0.45 12.79
N LYS A 128 -13.35 0.01 13.09
CA LYS A 128 -14.11 0.65 14.16
C LYS A 128 -13.49 0.21 15.49
N GLU A 129 -12.81 1.12 16.16
CA GLU A 129 -12.42 0.89 17.55
C GLU A 129 -13.69 0.67 18.37
N SER A 130 -13.67 -0.35 19.22
CA SER A 130 -14.75 -0.57 20.18
C SER A 130 -14.69 0.61 21.16
N THR A 131 -15.73 1.44 21.16
CA THR A 131 -15.95 2.43 22.23
C THR A 131 -16.50 1.74 23.46
#